data_AF-A0A382Q2V7-F1
#
_entry.id   AF-A0A382Q2V7-F1
#
_cell.length_a   1.000
_cell.length_b   1.000
_cell.length_c   1.000
_cell.angle_alpha   90.00
_cell.angle_beta   90.00
_cell.angle_gamma   90.00
#
_symmetry.space_group_name_H-M   'P 1'
#
loop_
_entity.id
_entity.type
_entity.pdbx_description
1 polymer ?
#
loop_
_entity_poly.entity_id
_entity_poly.type
_entity_poly.pdbx_seq_one_letter_code
_entity_poly.pdbx_strand_id
1 'polypeptide(L)'
;MTCLVQHEFFHAYAADEHTLVCLEKLDQVWDAAQPPFAHYTHILQDIDLPYLLYLALFLHDAGKGMGSGDHVKDGTVVCQKVGERLGLTPRRLARLKFLVEHHLLMAEVSQRRDIDSPTVIRQFAETVQDEENLAMLTLLTFADSLGTSNNLWNDFKNTLLQTLYHLAGRRLASGKDYEQAEQQRLAKLMQEAREQLPLKISAEELEAHFEHLTPRYFRTHSLEHINIDLTQVNRFLKRVVNGSGSRVLEPVIAWHNQPARGHTSVKICTWDRPGLFTTISGALAAAGLNILSARVFSRGDGIILDTFLVVNARTGGLAKRPERDTFKKLITQALLP
;
A
#
# COMPACT_ATOMS: atom_id res chain seq x y z
N MET A 1 -13.89 -32.90 -10.87
CA MET A 1 -12.74 -31.97 -10.76
C MET A 1 -11.63 -32.54 -11.64
N THR A 2 -11.30 -31.83 -12.70
CA THR A 2 -10.14 -32.13 -13.55
C THR A 2 -8.99 -31.31 -12.99
N CYS A 3 -8.03 -31.96 -12.33
CA CYS A 3 -6.85 -31.36 -11.70
C CYS A 3 -5.94 -30.68 -12.73
N LEU A 4 -6.34 -29.50 -13.20
CA LEU A 4 -5.57 -28.72 -14.15
C LEU A 4 -4.38 -28.10 -13.40
N VAL A 5 -3.18 -28.48 -13.81
CA VAL A 5 -1.94 -27.81 -13.40
C VAL A 5 -2.01 -26.38 -13.95
N GLN A 6 -2.02 -25.39 -13.05
CA GLN A 6 -1.99 -23.99 -13.46
C GLN A 6 -0.58 -23.68 -13.97
N HIS A 7 -0.42 -23.47 -15.28
CA HIS A 7 0.85 -23.07 -15.92
C HIS A 7 1.17 -21.56 -15.71
N GLU A 8 0.83 -21.00 -14.55
CA GLU A 8 1.30 -19.70 -14.10
C GLU A 8 2.34 -19.94 -12.99
N PHE A 9 3.53 -19.35 -13.12
CA PHE A 9 4.75 -19.64 -12.33
C PHE A 9 4.65 -19.45 -10.79
N PHE A 10 3.47 -19.17 -10.25
CA PHE A 10 3.25 -18.72 -8.88
C PHE A 10 2.28 -19.58 -8.06
N HIS A 11 1.61 -20.57 -8.65
CA HIS A 11 0.66 -21.42 -7.95
C HIS A 11 1.34 -22.68 -7.42
N ALA A 12 1.27 -22.89 -6.10
CA ALA A 12 1.78 -24.10 -5.47
C ALA A 12 0.82 -25.30 -5.60
N TYR A 13 -0.45 -25.03 -5.93
CA TYR A 13 -1.55 -25.99 -5.92
C TYR A 13 -2.22 -26.12 -7.29
N ALA A 14 -2.89 -27.25 -7.54
CA ALA A 14 -3.78 -27.38 -8.69
C ALA A 14 -5.00 -26.45 -8.53
N ALA A 15 -5.65 -26.05 -9.63
CA ALA A 15 -6.73 -25.04 -9.59
C ALA A 15 -7.88 -25.38 -8.62
N ASP A 16 -8.19 -26.66 -8.47
CA ASP A 16 -9.18 -27.20 -7.54
C ASP A 16 -8.73 -27.14 -6.08
N GLU A 17 -7.49 -27.57 -5.79
CA GLU A 17 -6.90 -27.48 -4.45
C GLU A 17 -6.75 -26.02 -4.00
N HIS A 18 -6.27 -25.13 -4.89
CA HIS A 18 -6.16 -23.70 -4.64
C HIS A 18 -7.49 -23.10 -4.17
N THR A 19 -8.58 -23.39 -4.89
CA THR A 19 -9.92 -22.89 -4.54
C THR A 19 -10.34 -23.31 -3.13
N LEU A 20 -10.08 -24.58 -2.76
CA LEU A 20 -10.40 -25.08 -1.41
C LEU A 20 -9.54 -24.44 -0.33
N VAL A 21 -8.24 -24.24 -0.60
CA VAL A 21 -7.34 -23.53 0.31
C VAL A 21 -7.81 -22.09 0.52
N CYS A 22 -8.22 -21.39 -0.53
CA CYS A 22 -8.76 -20.02 -0.41
C CYS A 22 -9.98 -19.96 0.50
N LEU A 23 -10.92 -20.92 0.38
CA LEU A 23 -12.08 -21.01 1.26
C LEU A 23 -11.65 -21.25 2.72
N GLU A 24 -10.68 -22.14 2.95
CA GLU A 24 -10.11 -22.36 4.28
C GLU A 24 -9.47 -21.08 4.85
N LYS A 25 -8.78 -20.28 4.04
CA LYS A 25 -8.21 -18.99 4.48
C LYS A 25 -9.29 -17.99 4.84
N LEU A 26 -10.40 -17.96 4.11
CA LEU A 26 -11.53 -17.10 4.47
C LEU A 26 -12.19 -17.55 5.78
N ASP A 27 -12.36 -18.85 6.00
CA ASP A 27 -12.89 -19.40 7.26
C ASP A 27 -12.04 -18.99 8.47
N GLN A 28 -10.71 -18.99 8.31
CA GLN A 28 -9.79 -18.57 9.37
C GLN A 28 -9.98 -17.11 9.82
N VAL A 29 -10.62 -16.25 9.01
CA VAL A 29 -10.88 -14.83 9.35
C VAL A 29 -11.98 -14.69 10.40
N TRP A 30 -12.99 -15.58 10.42
CA TRP A 30 -14.25 -15.39 11.14
C TRP A 30 -14.08 -15.10 12.64
N ASP A 31 -13.16 -15.80 13.31
CA ASP A 31 -12.86 -15.63 14.74
C ASP A 31 -11.35 -15.37 15.00
N ALA A 32 -10.65 -14.81 14.02
CA ALA A 32 -9.21 -14.58 14.15
C ALA A 32 -8.87 -13.54 15.23
N ALA A 33 -8.01 -13.94 16.17
CA ALA A 33 -7.45 -13.05 17.19
C ALA A 33 -6.03 -12.56 16.86
N GLN A 34 -5.38 -13.12 15.83
CA GLN A 34 -4.00 -12.80 15.48
C GLN A 34 -3.89 -12.20 14.07
N PRO A 35 -3.04 -11.18 13.88
CA PRO A 35 -2.67 -10.71 12.55
C PRO A 35 -2.02 -11.83 11.70
N PRO A 36 -2.18 -11.81 10.37
CA PRO A 36 -2.89 -10.78 9.60
C PRO A 36 -4.42 -10.95 9.58
N PHE A 37 -4.96 -12.13 9.92
CA PHE A 37 -6.39 -12.45 9.81
C PHE A 37 -7.28 -11.54 10.67
N ALA A 38 -6.85 -11.20 11.89
CA ALA A 38 -7.62 -10.36 12.81
C ALA A 38 -7.95 -8.96 12.25
N HIS A 39 -7.16 -8.46 11.29
CA HIS A 39 -7.44 -7.18 10.64
C HIS A 39 -8.69 -7.22 9.75
N TYR A 40 -9.12 -8.42 9.33
CA TYR A 40 -10.21 -8.64 8.40
C TYR A 40 -11.47 -9.20 9.06
N THR A 41 -11.39 -9.59 10.34
CA THR A 41 -12.51 -10.20 11.08
C THR A 41 -13.75 -9.34 11.10
N HIS A 42 -13.62 -8.06 11.49
CA HIS A 42 -14.75 -7.12 11.48
C HIS A 42 -15.34 -6.92 10.07
N ILE A 43 -14.49 -6.84 9.04
CA ILE A 43 -14.93 -6.70 7.65
C ILE A 43 -15.78 -7.89 7.21
N LEU A 44 -15.39 -9.12 7.58
CA LEU A 44 -16.16 -10.32 7.26
C LEU A 44 -17.47 -10.40 8.05
N GLN A 45 -17.43 -10.04 9.34
CA GLN A 45 -18.59 -10.09 10.23
C GLN A 45 -19.66 -9.05 9.89
N ASP A 46 -19.26 -7.90 9.32
CA ASP A 46 -20.17 -6.81 8.92
C ASP A 46 -20.82 -7.03 7.54
N ILE A 47 -20.45 -8.09 6.80
CA ILE A 47 -21.04 -8.40 5.49
C ILE A 47 -22.45 -8.98 5.65
N ASP A 48 -23.42 -8.41 4.93
CA ASP A 48 -24.82 -8.84 4.95
C ASP A 48 -25.03 -10.28 4.44
N LEU A 49 -24.32 -10.67 3.37
CA LEU A 49 -24.49 -11.96 2.70
C LEU A 49 -23.15 -12.69 2.51
N PRO A 50 -22.51 -13.21 3.58
CA PRO A 50 -21.19 -13.83 3.49
C PRO A 50 -21.15 -15.01 2.51
N TYR A 51 -22.23 -15.78 2.40
CA TYR A 51 -22.29 -16.91 1.45
C TYR A 51 -22.06 -16.50 -0.01
N LEU A 52 -22.36 -15.25 -0.40
CA LEU A 52 -22.06 -14.76 -1.75
C LEU A 52 -20.55 -14.58 -1.96
N LEU A 53 -19.83 -14.14 -0.92
CA LEU A 53 -18.38 -14.06 -0.95
C LEU A 53 -17.75 -15.46 -1.08
N TYR A 54 -18.22 -16.44 -0.30
CA TYR A 54 -17.77 -17.83 -0.45
C TYR A 54 -18.06 -18.39 -1.84
N LEU A 55 -19.24 -18.11 -2.39
CA LEU A 55 -19.59 -18.54 -3.75
C LEU A 55 -18.73 -17.84 -4.81
N ALA A 56 -18.44 -16.55 -4.65
CA ALA A 56 -17.55 -15.82 -5.54
C ALA A 56 -16.13 -16.40 -5.48
N LEU A 57 -15.60 -16.66 -4.28
CA LEU A 57 -14.28 -17.27 -4.10
C LEU A 57 -14.24 -18.70 -4.64
N PHE A 58 -15.32 -19.46 -4.56
CA PHE A 58 -15.40 -20.78 -5.18
C PHE A 58 -15.38 -20.72 -6.73
N LEU A 59 -15.85 -19.61 -7.32
CA LEU A 59 -16.03 -19.47 -8.76
C LEU A 59 -15.01 -18.53 -9.44
N HIS A 60 -14.18 -17.81 -8.68
CA HIS A 60 -13.34 -16.73 -9.19
C HIS A 60 -12.43 -17.17 -10.35
N ASP A 61 -11.91 -18.40 -10.24
CA ASP A 61 -11.02 -19.02 -11.21
C ASP A 61 -11.69 -20.09 -12.09
N ALA A 62 -13.03 -20.22 -12.05
CA ALA A 62 -13.76 -21.28 -12.74
C ALA A 62 -13.67 -21.21 -14.28
N GLY A 63 -13.20 -20.08 -14.84
CA GLY A 63 -12.90 -19.94 -16.26
C GLY A 63 -11.52 -20.49 -16.67
N LYS A 64 -10.63 -20.79 -15.71
CA LYS A 64 -9.31 -21.37 -16.03
C LYS A 64 -9.50 -22.79 -16.60
N GLY A 65 -8.97 -23.01 -17.81
CA GLY A 65 -9.13 -24.26 -18.56
C GLY A 65 -10.21 -24.23 -19.64
N MET A 66 -10.93 -23.12 -19.80
CA MET A 66 -11.80 -22.90 -20.95
C MET A 66 -11.02 -22.32 -22.15
N GLY A 67 -11.46 -22.66 -23.36
CA GLY A 67 -10.68 -22.46 -24.59
C GLY A 67 -10.56 -21.02 -25.09
N SER A 68 -11.18 -20.03 -24.43
CA SER A 68 -11.19 -18.64 -24.92
C SER A 68 -9.89 -17.88 -24.64
N GLY A 69 -9.12 -18.32 -23.63
CA GLY A 69 -7.93 -17.61 -23.13
C GLY A 69 -8.23 -16.42 -22.20
N ASP A 70 -9.50 -16.05 -22.01
CA ASP A 70 -9.95 -14.99 -21.09
C ASP A 70 -10.77 -15.59 -19.94
N HIS A 71 -10.05 -16.10 -18.94
CA HIS A 71 -10.63 -16.79 -17.78
C HIS A 71 -11.63 -15.94 -16.97
N VAL A 72 -11.50 -14.61 -16.98
CA VAL A 72 -12.44 -13.72 -16.28
C VAL A 72 -13.79 -13.74 -16.98
N LYS A 73 -13.80 -13.58 -18.31
CA LYS A 73 -15.05 -13.66 -19.09
C LYS A 73 -15.71 -15.03 -18.98
N ASP A 74 -14.92 -16.09 -19.10
CA ASP A 74 -15.42 -17.46 -18.97
C ASP A 74 -15.97 -17.71 -17.55
N GLY A 75 -15.29 -17.21 -16.52
CA GLY A 75 -15.74 -17.25 -15.13
C GLY A 75 -17.09 -16.57 -14.92
N THR A 76 -17.32 -15.41 -15.54
CA THR A 76 -18.59 -14.70 -15.47
C THR A 76 -19.74 -15.48 -16.14
N VAL A 77 -19.47 -16.20 -17.23
CA VAL A 77 -20.46 -17.09 -17.88
C VAL A 77 -20.83 -18.26 -16.96
N VAL A 78 -19.84 -18.87 -16.29
CA VAL A 78 -20.09 -19.93 -15.30
C VAL A 78 -20.91 -19.39 -14.12
N CYS A 79 -20.55 -18.22 -13.61
CA CYS A 79 -21.27 -17.57 -12.50
C CYS A 79 -22.73 -17.32 -12.82
N GLN A 80 -23.04 -16.87 -14.05
CA GLN A 80 -24.43 -16.68 -14.49
C GLN A 80 -25.22 -17.98 -14.36
N LYS A 81 -24.73 -19.07 -14.96
CA LYS A 81 -25.42 -20.37 -14.98
C LYS A 81 -25.59 -20.94 -13.57
N VAL A 82 -24.55 -20.85 -12.75
CA VAL A 82 -24.58 -21.36 -11.37
C VAL A 82 -25.56 -20.55 -10.53
N GLY A 83 -25.51 -19.22 -10.61
CA GLY A 83 -26.37 -18.35 -9.82
C GLY A 83 -27.86 -18.46 -10.18
N GLU A 84 -28.19 -18.60 -11.47
CA GLU A 84 -29.57 -18.88 -11.93
C GLU A 84 -30.07 -20.22 -11.40
N ARG A 85 -29.25 -21.26 -11.49
CA ARG A 85 -29.60 -22.61 -11.00
C ARG A 85 -29.82 -22.63 -9.48
N LEU A 86 -29.07 -21.82 -8.73
CA LEU A 86 -29.22 -21.68 -7.28
C LEU A 86 -30.39 -20.75 -6.89
N GLY A 87 -31.09 -20.15 -7.86
CA GLY A 87 -32.22 -19.26 -7.60
C GLY A 87 -31.81 -17.91 -7.00
N LEU A 88 -30.61 -17.41 -7.30
CA LEU A 88 -30.17 -16.09 -6.86
C LEU A 88 -31.07 -15.00 -7.47
N THR A 89 -31.47 -14.03 -6.65
CA THR A 89 -32.18 -12.85 -7.14
C THR A 89 -31.29 -12.05 -8.10
N PRO A 90 -31.86 -11.25 -9.02
CA PRO A 90 -31.05 -10.46 -9.97
C PRO A 90 -29.99 -9.59 -9.30
N ARG A 91 -30.30 -9.00 -8.14
CA ARG A 91 -29.35 -8.21 -7.34
C ARG A 91 -28.16 -9.04 -6.83
N ARG A 92 -28.44 -10.23 -6.29
CA ARG A 92 -27.40 -11.14 -5.77
C ARG A 92 -26.53 -11.70 -6.88
N LEU A 93 -27.15 -12.04 -8.01
CA LEU A 93 -26.46 -12.50 -9.21
C LEU A 93 -25.53 -11.42 -9.78
N ALA A 94 -25.99 -10.16 -9.84
CA ALA A 94 -25.17 -9.04 -10.28
C ALA A 94 -23.93 -8.87 -9.39
N ARG A 95 -24.09 -8.95 -8.06
CA ARG A 95 -22.95 -8.87 -7.13
C ARG A 95 -21.99 -10.05 -7.28
N LEU A 96 -22.50 -11.28 -7.39
CA LEU A 96 -21.65 -12.46 -7.63
C LEU A 96 -20.79 -12.29 -8.90
N LYS A 97 -21.42 -11.85 -9.99
CA LYS A 97 -20.72 -11.58 -11.26
C LYS A 97 -19.67 -10.49 -11.11
N PHE A 98 -20.01 -9.40 -10.44
CA PHE A 98 -19.09 -8.31 -10.17
C PHE A 98 -17.83 -8.80 -9.44
N LEU A 99 -17.99 -9.60 -8.38
CA LEU A 99 -16.86 -10.11 -7.59
C LEU A 99 -15.93 -10.99 -8.44
N VAL A 100 -16.49 -11.88 -9.26
CA VAL A 100 -15.69 -12.75 -10.12
C VAL A 100 -15.08 -11.99 -11.29
N GLU A 101 -15.78 -11.00 -11.86
CA GLU A 101 -15.25 -10.16 -12.93
C GLU A 101 -14.07 -9.30 -12.47
N HIS A 102 -14.11 -8.82 -11.22
CA HIS A 102 -13.13 -7.88 -10.68
C HIS A 102 -12.22 -8.47 -9.60
N HIS A 103 -12.11 -9.80 -9.50
CA HIS A 103 -11.35 -10.45 -8.42
C HIS A 103 -9.86 -10.04 -8.37
N LEU A 104 -9.26 -9.69 -9.50
CA LEU A 104 -7.87 -9.20 -9.57
C LEU A 104 -7.71 -7.70 -9.30
N LEU A 105 -8.79 -6.91 -9.38
CA LEU A 105 -8.74 -5.45 -9.37
C LEU A 105 -8.03 -4.89 -8.13
N MET A 106 -8.39 -5.41 -6.95
CA MET A 106 -7.85 -4.95 -5.67
C MET A 106 -6.35 -5.24 -5.56
N ALA A 107 -5.90 -6.43 -6.01
CA ALA A 107 -4.48 -6.80 -6.03
C ALA A 107 -3.69 -5.92 -7.01
N GLU A 108 -4.23 -5.70 -8.21
CA GLU A 108 -3.59 -4.85 -9.22
C GLU A 108 -3.45 -3.40 -8.76
N VAL A 109 -4.51 -2.81 -8.21
CA VAL A 109 -4.47 -1.40 -7.79
C VAL A 109 -3.58 -1.22 -6.56
N SER A 110 -3.71 -2.09 -5.55
CA SER A 110 -2.91 -1.95 -4.32
C SER A 110 -1.42 -2.15 -4.55
N GLN A 111 -1.03 -3.04 -5.48
CA GLN A 111 0.37 -3.45 -5.65
C GLN A 111 1.06 -2.79 -6.86
N ARG A 112 0.33 -2.32 -7.87
CA ARG A 112 0.91 -1.81 -9.13
C ARG A 112 0.56 -0.37 -9.46
N ARG A 113 -0.31 0.29 -8.69
CA ARG A 113 -0.70 1.69 -8.92
C ARG A 113 -0.26 2.58 -7.76
N ASP A 114 -0.20 3.89 -8.02
CA ASP A 114 0.03 4.89 -6.99
C ASP A 114 -1.25 5.12 -6.19
N ILE A 115 -1.42 4.39 -5.08
CA ILE A 115 -2.57 4.53 -4.18
C ILE A 115 -2.59 5.87 -3.42
N ASP A 116 -1.51 6.64 -3.45
CA ASP A 116 -1.48 8.01 -2.92
C ASP A 116 -2.10 9.02 -3.91
N SER A 117 -2.42 8.60 -5.15
CA SER A 117 -3.06 9.43 -6.17
C SER A 117 -4.58 9.52 -5.97
N PRO A 118 -5.15 10.72 -5.78
CA PRO A 118 -6.61 10.90 -5.67
C PRO A 118 -7.38 10.42 -6.89
N THR A 119 -6.77 10.47 -8.08
CA THR A 119 -7.39 9.99 -9.33
C THR A 119 -7.50 8.47 -9.35
N VAL A 120 -6.46 7.76 -8.90
CA VAL A 120 -6.48 6.29 -8.81
C VAL A 120 -7.55 5.84 -7.83
N ILE A 121 -7.60 6.46 -6.63
CA ILE A 121 -8.62 6.13 -5.63
C ILE A 121 -10.04 6.43 -6.13
N ARG A 122 -10.23 7.52 -6.86
CA ARG A 122 -11.53 7.86 -7.46
C ARG A 122 -11.98 6.82 -8.48
N GLN A 123 -11.13 6.48 -9.45
CA GLN A 123 -11.44 5.49 -10.50
C GLN A 123 -11.71 4.10 -9.91
N PHE A 124 -10.91 3.70 -8.90
CA PHE A 124 -11.12 2.46 -8.19
C PHE A 124 -12.47 2.45 -7.45
N ALA A 125 -12.79 3.51 -6.69
CA ALA A 125 -14.06 3.61 -5.99
C ALA A 125 -15.27 3.63 -6.95
N GLU A 126 -15.16 4.32 -8.09
CA GLU A 126 -16.19 4.30 -9.15
C GLU A 126 -16.42 2.90 -9.72
N THR A 127 -15.35 2.11 -9.86
CA THR A 127 -15.43 0.71 -10.32
C THR A 127 -16.05 -0.19 -9.25
N VAL A 128 -15.69 0.00 -7.99
CA VAL A 128 -16.16 -0.82 -6.86
C VAL A 128 -17.62 -0.53 -6.48
N GLN A 129 -18.10 0.68 -6.77
CA GLN A 129 -19.47 1.15 -6.62
C GLN A 129 -19.95 1.35 -5.17
N ASP A 130 -19.85 0.35 -4.30
CA ASP A 130 -20.37 0.38 -2.94
C ASP A 130 -19.44 -0.27 -1.90
N GLU A 131 -19.70 0.02 -0.62
CA GLU A 131 -18.86 -0.43 0.50
C GLU A 131 -18.88 -1.96 0.68
N GLU A 132 -19.99 -2.61 0.32
CA GLU A 132 -20.12 -4.06 0.46
C GLU A 132 -19.30 -4.79 -0.60
N ASN A 133 -19.29 -4.29 -1.84
CA ASN A 133 -18.38 -4.75 -2.89
C ASN A 133 -16.91 -4.52 -2.50
N LEU A 134 -16.59 -3.37 -1.88
CA LEU A 134 -15.24 -3.07 -1.40
C LEU A 134 -14.79 -4.08 -0.35
N ALA A 135 -15.64 -4.35 0.65
CA ALA A 135 -15.37 -5.33 1.71
C ALA A 135 -15.17 -6.74 1.12
N MET A 136 -16.09 -7.19 0.27
CA MET A 136 -16.03 -8.51 -0.36
C MET A 136 -14.81 -8.68 -1.26
N LEU A 137 -14.47 -7.70 -2.12
CA LEU A 137 -13.25 -7.77 -2.95
C LEU A 137 -11.98 -7.79 -2.10
N THR A 138 -11.95 -7.04 -1.00
CA THR A 138 -10.81 -7.01 -0.08
C THR A 138 -10.57 -8.38 0.54
N LEU A 139 -11.62 -9.02 1.06
CA LEU A 139 -11.54 -10.36 1.65
C LEU A 139 -11.23 -11.44 0.63
N LEU A 140 -11.86 -11.36 -0.56
CA LEU A 140 -11.58 -12.28 -1.67
C LEU A 140 -10.10 -12.22 -2.03
N THR A 141 -9.55 -11.01 -2.21
CA THR A 141 -8.14 -10.80 -2.55
C THR A 141 -7.19 -11.30 -1.46
N PHE A 142 -7.54 -11.07 -0.19
CA PHE A 142 -6.75 -11.55 0.94
C PHE A 142 -6.70 -13.09 0.98
N ALA A 143 -7.86 -13.74 0.88
CA ALA A 143 -7.97 -15.19 0.89
C ALA A 143 -7.29 -15.84 -0.34
N ASP A 144 -7.53 -15.29 -1.53
CA ASP A 144 -6.91 -15.72 -2.79
C ASP A 144 -5.37 -15.63 -2.71
N SER A 145 -4.86 -14.45 -2.32
CA SER A 145 -3.41 -14.24 -2.21
C SER A 145 -2.74 -15.22 -1.24
N LEU A 146 -3.39 -15.55 -0.12
CA LEU A 146 -2.89 -16.54 0.84
C LEU A 146 -3.04 -17.99 0.32
N GLY A 147 -4.00 -18.26 -0.55
CA GLY A 147 -4.23 -19.57 -1.14
C GLY A 147 -3.33 -19.89 -2.34
N THR A 148 -2.60 -18.92 -2.90
CA THR A 148 -1.67 -19.16 -4.03
C THR A 148 -0.35 -19.82 -3.60
N SER A 149 0.34 -19.24 -2.60
CA SER A 149 1.53 -19.82 -1.97
C SER A 149 1.90 -19.15 -0.65
N ASN A 150 2.65 -19.87 0.19
CA ASN A 150 3.09 -19.39 1.50
C ASN A 150 4.09 -18.22 1.45
N ASN A 151 4.72 -17.95 0.29
CA ASN A 151 5.81 -16.98 0.17
C ASN A 151 5.41 -15.69 -0.59
N LEU A 152 4.25 -15.69 -1.25
CA LEU A 152 3.82 -14.54 -2.05
C LEU A 152 3.17 -13.45 -1.21
N TRP A 153 2.50 -13.80 -0.13
CA TRP A 153 1.87 -12.85 0.78
C TRP A 153 2.84 -12.42 1.89
N ASN A 154 2.87 -11.13 2.22
CA ASN A 154 3.70 -10.58 3.29
C ASN A 154 3.06 -9.33 3.92
N ASP A 155 3.61 -8.88 5.04
CA ASP A 155 3.09 -7.73 5.80
C ASP A 155 3.03 -6.43 4.99
N PHE A 156 3.94 -6.27 4.02
CA PHE A 156 3.96 -5.11 3.15
C PHE A 156 2.76 -5.12 2.19
N LYS A 157 2.51 -6.23 1.51
CA LYS A 157 1.31 -6.40 0.66
C LYS A 157 0.02 -6.27 1.47
N ASN A 158 0.01 -6.82 2.68
CA ASN A 158 -1.10 -6.68 3.62
C ASN A 158 -1.37 -5.20 3.96
N THR A 159 -0.30 -4.42 4.19
CA THR A 159 -0.39 -2.97 4.44
C THR A 159 -0.94 -2.22 3.23
N LEU A 160 -0.50 -2.55 2.02
CA LEU A 160 -1.03 -1.93 0.78
C LEU A 160 -2.51 -2.21 0.58
N LEU A 161 -2.94 -3.46 0.82
CA LEU A 161 -4.34 -3.88 0.72
C LEU A 161 -5.24 -3.11 1.70
N GLN A 162 -4.85 -3.04 2.98
CA GLN A 162 -5.57 -2.27 4.00
C GLN A 162 -5.59 -0.77 3.68
N THR A 163 -4.47 -0.23 3.19
CA THR A 163 -4.39 1.20 2.84
C THR A 163 -5.38 1.54 1.72
N LEU A 164 -5.44 0.71 0.66
CA LEU A 164 -6.41 0.89 -0.41
C LEU A 164 -7.86 0.76 0.09
N TYR A 165 -8.15 -0.24 0.92
CA TYR A 165 -9.47 -0.42 1.55
C TYR A 165 -9.92 0.85 2.29
N HIS A 166 -9.09 1.40 3.17
CA HIS A 166 -9.45 2.60 3.93
C HIS A 166 -9.54 3.87 3.07
N LEU A 167 -8.69 4.01 2.05
CA LEU A 167 -8.76 5.15 1.12
C LEU A 167 -10.05 5.12 0.29
N ALA A 168 -10.38 3.96 -0.27
CA ALA A 168 -11.58 3.76 -1.08
C ALA A 168 -12.85 3.87 -0.22
N GLY A 169 -12.85 3.28 0.98
CA GLY A 169 -13.99 3.35 1.91
C GLY A 169 -14.33 4.79 2.28
N ARG A 170 -13.34 5.62 2.61
CA ARG A 170 -13.56 7.06 2.84
C ARG A 170 -14.12 7.77 1.61
N ARG A 171 -13.62 7.42 0.41
CA ARG A 171 -14.09 8.00 -0.85
C ARG A 171 -15.56 7.66 -1.14
N LEU A 172 -15.97 6.42 -0.86
CA LEU A 172 -17.34 5.93 -1.02
C LEU A 172 -18.27 6.57 0.01
N ALA A 173 -17.90 6.55 1.30
CA ALA A 173 -18.70 7.10 2.39
C ALA A 173 -19.00 8.59 2.21
N SER A 174 -18.03 9.39 1.74
CA SER A 174 -18.23 10.84 1.53
C SER A 174 -18.87 11.20 0.18
N GLY A 175 -18.93 10.27 -0.79
CA GLY A 175 -19.61 10.50 -2.08
C GLY A 175 -19.24 11.83 -2.75
N LYS A 176 -20.21 12.74 -2.90
CA LYS A 176 -19.98 14.08 -3.52
C LYS A 176 -19.23 15.05 -2.61
N ASP A 177 -19.28 14.86 -1.30
CA ASP A 177 -18.70 15.75 -0.30
C ASP A 177 -17.24 15.40 0.03
N TYR A 178 -16.67 14.41 -0.65
CA TYR A 178 -15.31 13.94 -0.42
C TYR A 178 -14.26 15.06 -0.46
N GLU A 179 -14.39 16.00 -1.40
CA GLU A 179 -13.43 17.11 -1.51
C GLU A 179 -13.49 18.05 -0.31
N GLN A 180 -14.69 18.32 0.21
CA GLN A 180 -14.87 19.13 1.41
C GLN A 180 -14.39 18.38 2.66
N ALA A 181 -14.72 17.10 2.81
CA ALA A 181 -14.26 16.27 3.91
C ALA A 181 -12.72 16.17 3.94
N GLU A 182 -12.08 16.03 2.78
CA GLU A 182 -10.63 15.98 2.67
C GLU A 182 -9.98 17.32 3.01
N GLN A 183 -10.57 18.45 2.57
CA GLN A 183 -10.09 19.78 2.98
C GLN A 183 -10.15 19.96 4.50
N GLN A 184 -11.25 19.56 5.15
CA GLN A 184 -11.39 19.61 6.60
C GLN A 184 -10.35 18.73 7.31
N ARG A 185 -10.12 17.52 6.81
CA ARG A 185 -9.10 16.61 7.35
C ARG A 185 -7.70 17.20 7.27
N LEU A 186 -7.35 17.80 6.13
CA LEU A 186 -6.06 18.45 5.93
C LEU A 186 -5.91 19.67 6.85
N ALA A 187 -6.94 20.50 6.98
CA ALA A 187 -6.93 21.64 7.89
C ALA A 187 -6.71 21.20 9.34
N LYS A 188 -7.40 20.14 9.78
CA LYS A 188 -7.21 19.54 11.11
C LYS A 188 -5.79 19.03 11.31
N LEU A 189 -5.24 18.29 10.34
CA LEU A 189 -3.87 17.78 10.39
C LEU A 189 -2.84 18.93 10.53
N MET A 190 -3.03 20.01 9.78
CA MET A 190 -2.15 21.19 9.88
C MET A 190 -2.29 21.90 11.22
N GLN A 191 -3.49 21.94 11.80
CA GLN A 191 -3.70 22.47 13.14
C GLN A 191 -3.02 21.60 14.21
N GLU A 192 -3.19 20.28 14.16
CA GLU A 192 -2.53 19.36 15.09
C GLU A 192 -0.99 19.48 15.00
N ALA A 193 -0.45 19.70 13.79
CA ALA A 193 0.98 19.96 13.59
C ALA A 193 1.46 21.25 14.26
N ARG A 194 0.62 22.29 14.33
CA ARG A 194 0.92 23.53 15.06
C ARG A 194 0.85 23.34 16.58
N GLU A 195 -0.09 22.53 17.05
CA GLU A 195 -0.26 22.27 18.49
C GLU A 195 0.84 21.33 19.03
N GLN A 196 1.35 20.43 18.19
CA GLN A 196 2.33 19.40 18.58
C GLN A 196 3.72 19.63 17.95
N LEU A 197 4.20 20.87 17.99
CA LEU A 197 5.55 21.20 17.50
C LEU A 197 6.64 20.45 18.30
N PRO A 198 7.69 19.95 17.62
CA PRO A 198 8.90 19.51 18.31
C PRO A 198 9.55 20.64 19.11
N LEU A 199 10.00 20.36 20.34
CA LEU A 199 10.53 21.33 21.32
C LEU A 199 11.59 22.33 20.83
N LYS A 200 12.29 22.05 19.72
CA LYS A 200 13.40 22.86 19.19
C LYS A 200 13.07 23.58 17.88
N ILE A 201 11.79 23.63 17.53
CA ILE A 201 11.29 24.19 16.29
C ILE A 201 10.31 25.31 16.62
N SER A 202 10.45 26.47 15.97
CA SER A 202 9.53 27.59 16.13
C SER A 202 8.32 27.47 15.21
N ALA A 203 7.24 28.18 15.54
CA ALA A 203 6.07 28.27 14.66
C ALA A 203 6.44 28.87 13.29
N GLU A 204 7.35 29.84 13.25
CA GLU A 204 7.85 30.41 11.99
C GLU A 204 8.58 29.37 11.13
N GLU A 205 9.41 28.51 11.74
CA GLU A 205 10.09 27.41 11.04
C GLU A 205 9.08 26.39 10.49
N LEU A 206 7.96 26.14 11.19
CA LEU A 206 6.87 25.29 10.69
C LEU A 206 6.17 25.92 9.48
N GLU A 207 5.76 27.19 9.56
CA GLU A 207 5.06 27.84 8.47
C GLU A 207 5.95 27.92 7.22
N ALA A 208 7.23 28.31 7.38
CA ALA A 208 8.20 28.26 6.30
C ALA A 208 8.40 26.83 5.76
N HIS A 209 8.29 25.80 6.61
CA HIS A 209 8.30 24.42 6.13
C HIS A 209 7.08 24.12 5.26
N PHE A 210 5.87 24.52 5.68
CA PHE A 210 4.62 24.28 4.97
C PHE A 210 4.47 25.05 3.65
N GLU A 211 4.95 26.29 3.58
CA GLU A 211 4.90 27.12 2.37
C GLU A 211 5.57 26.47 1.15
N HIS A 212 6.58 25.63 1.40
CA HIS A 212 7.33 24.96 0.34
C HIS A 212 6.80 23.55 0.00
N LEU A 213 5.71 23.10 0.65
CA LEU A 213 5.14 21.76 0.45
C LEU A 213 3.87 21.80 -0.39
N THR A 214 3.64 20.74 -1.15
CA THR A 214 2.42 20.60 -1.97
C THR A 214 1.30 19.91 -1.20
N PRO A 215 0.02 20.09 -1.58
CA PRO A 215 -1.09 19.36 -0.98
C PRO A 215 -0.94 17.83 -1.00
N ARG A 216 -0.17 17.27 -1.96
CA ARG A 216 0.11 15.82 -2.03
C ARG A 216 0.87 15.32 -0.80
N TYR A 217 1.77 16.13 -0.24
CA TYR A 217 2.53 15.78 0.95
C TYR A 217 1.60 15.50 2.14
N PHE A 218 0.70 16.44 2.44
CA PHE A 218 -0.23 16.32 3.57
C PHE A 218 -1.28 15.21 3.41
N ARG A 219 -1.59 14.81 2.17
CA ARG A 219 -2.49 13.67 1.92
C ARG A 219 -1.90 12.32 2.31
N THR A 220 -0.57 12.21 2.27
CA THR A 220 0.15 10.94 2.40
C THR A 220 0.89 10.81 3.72
N HIS A 221 0.99 11.91 4.49
CA HIS A 221 1.72 11.96 5.75
C HIS A 221 0.76 12.02 6.95
N SER A 222 1.06 11.21 7.95
CA SER A 222 0.52 11.40 9.30
C SER A 222 1.30 12.50 10.03
N LEU A 223 0.71 13.01 11.11
CA LEU A 223 1.35 14.00 11.99
C LEU A 223 2.75 13.57 12.44
N GLU A 224 2.90 12.30 12.83
CA GLU A 224 4.20 11.71 13.19
C GLU A 224 5.25 11.87 12.08
N HIS A 225 4.88 11.52 10.84
CA HIS A 225 5.81 11.64 9.71
C HIS A 225 6.12 13.10 9.37
N ILE A 226 5.14 14.01 9.47
CA ILE A 226 5.35 15.45 9.31
C ILE A 226 6.39 15.95 10.31
N ASN A 227 6.26 15.57 11.59
CA ASN A 227 7.19 15.98 12.64
C ASN A 227 8.61 15.44 12.42
N ILE A 228 8.74 14.21 11.91
CA ILE A 228 10.04 13.65 11.53
C ILE A 228 10.67 14.49 10.41
N ASP A 229 9.92 14.76 9.34
CA ASP A 229 10.43 15.49 8.17
C ASP A 229 10.78 16.94 8.52
N LEU A 230 9.95 17.61 9.31
CA LEU A 230 10.23 18.94 9.86
C LEU A 230 11.53 18.96 10.66
N THR A 231 11.75 17.95 11.53
CA THR A 231 12.99 17.82 12.31
C THR A 231 14.20 17.57 11.41
N GLN A 232 14.04 16.80 10.33
CA GLN A 232 15.11 16.55 9.36
C GLN A 232 15.49 17.82 8.60
N VAL A 233 14.51 18.58 8.09
CA VAL A 233 14.73 19.87 7.42
C VAL A 233 15.42 20.84 8.37
N ASN A 234 14.95 20.95 9.62
CA ASN A 234 15.56 21.83 10.62
C ASN A 234 17.03 21.49 10.85
N ARG A 235 17.36 20.21 11.00
CA ARG A 235 18.74 19.74 11.17
C ARG A 235 19.59 20.02 9.93
N PHE A 236 19.03 19.82 8.75
CA PHE A 236 19.71 20.05 7.48
C PHE A 236 20.04 21.54 7.31
N LEU A 237 19.05 22.42 7.47
CA LEU A 237 19.23 23.87 7.36
C LEU A 237 20.20 24.41 8.40
N LYS A 238 20.11 23.98 9.67
CA LYS A 238 21.08 24.39 10.71
C LYS A 238 22.50 23.96 10.37
N ARG A 239 22.69 22.80 9.72
CA ARG A 239 24.01 22.37 9.23
C ARG A 239 24.50 23.24 8.08
N VAL A 240 23.60 23.62 7.16
CA VAL A 240 23.93 24.50 6.03
C VAL A 240 24.38 25.89 6.53
N VAL A 241 23.67 26.45 7.50
CA VAL A 241 23.94 27.80 8.02
C VAL A 241 25.18 27.85 8.92
N ASN A 242 25.35 26.87 9.81
CA ASN A 242 26.42 26.91 10.82
C ASN A 242 27.71 26.18 10.40
N GLY A 243 27.66 25.40 9.32
CA GLY A 243 28.76 24.55 8.92
C GLY A 243 29.79 25.27 8.06
N SER A 244 30.98 24.66 7.94
CA SER A 244 32.02 25.09 7.00
C SER A 244 32.67 23.85 6.38
N GLY A 245 33.05 23.93 5.10
CA GLY A 245 33.67 22.83 4.34
C GLY A 245 32.69 21.83 3.71
N SER A 246 33.20 20.72 3.17
CA SER A 246 32.42 19.80 2.32
C SER A 246 31.30 19.05 3.04
N ARG A 247 31.29 18.97 4.38
CA ARG A 247 30.24 18.28 5.15
C ARG A 247 28.94 19.08 5.30
N VAL A 248 28.93 20.35 4.88
CA VAL A 248 27.76 21.25 4.91
C VAL A 248 26.59 20.67 4.11
N LEU A 249 26.89 19.99 3.00
CA LEU A 249 25.90 19.40 2.08
C LEU A 249 25.60 17.92 2.38
N GLU A 250 26.08 17.38 3.51
CA GLU A 250 25.82 15.99 3.87
C GLU A 250 24.31 15.77 4.07
N PRO A 251 23.71 14.71 3.48
CA PRO A 251 22.29 14.41 3.69
C PRO A 251 21.99 14.15 5.17
N VAL A 252 20.77 14.48 5.60
CA VAL A 252 20.22 14.00 6.87
C VAL A 252 19.46 12.71 6.59
N ILE A 253 19.90 11.62 7.20
CA ILE A 253 19.32 10.28 7.01
C ILE A 253 18.75 9.80 8.35
N ALA A 254 17.50 9.36 8.36
CA ALA A 254 16.89 8.69 9.52
C ALA A 254 16.28 7.35 9.12
N TRP A 255 16.45 6.37 10.01
CA TRP A 255 15.99 4.99 9.81
C TRP A 255 14.96 4.63 10.87
N HIS A 256 13.81 4.11 10.45
CA HIS A 256 12.71 3.70 11.33
C HIS A 256 12.26 2.29 10.98
N ASN A 257 12.35 1.37 11.94
CA ASN A 257 11.86 0.01 11.75
C ASN A 257 10.35 -0.03 11.93
N GLN A 258 9.65 -0.68 10.99
CA GLN A 258 8.22 -0.93 11.06
C GLN A 258 8.00 -2.46 11.00
N PRO A 259 8.34 -3.21 12.07
CA PRO A 259 8.25 -4.67 12.07
C PRO A 259 6.84 -5.18 11.75
N ALA A 260 5.80 -4.52 12.29
CA ALA A 260 4.41 -4.87 12.01
C ALA A 260 3.98 -4.65 10.55
N ARG A 261 4.75 -3.90 9.76
CA ARG A 261 4.53 -3.68 8.32
C ARG A 261 5.56 -4.41 7.46
N GLY A 262 6.48 -5.16 8.08
CA GLY A 262 7.48 -5.97 7.40
C GLY A 262 8.61 -5.18 6.72
N HIS A 263 8.84 -3.90 7.06
CA HIS A 263 9.86 -3.11 6.37
C HIS A 263 10.56 -2.07 7.27
N THR A 264 11.69 -1.55 6.79
CA THR A 264 12.36 -0.39 7.38
C THR A 264 12.11 0.82 6.49
N SER A 265 11.72 1.95 7.07
CA SER A 265 11.64 3.25 6.40
C SER A 265 12.97 3.99 6.53
N VAL A 266 13.52 4.48 5.42
CA VAL A 266 14.66 5.40 5.38
C VAL A 266 14.22 6.73 4.80
N LYS A 267 14.34 7.79 5.60
CA LYS A 267 14.01 9.16 5.25
C LYS A 267 15.28 9.95 5.00
N ILE A 268 15.36 10.62 3.86
CA ILE A 268 16.54 11.32 3.37
C ILE A 268 16.17 12.76 3.05
N CYS A 269 16.87 13.69 3.69
CA CYS A 269 16.75 15.12 3.45
C CYS A 269 18.08 15.67 2.90
N THR A 270 18.03 16.28 1.71
CA THR A 270 19.19 16.80 0.96
C THR A 270 18.76 17.84 -0.07
N TRP A 271 19.70 18.57 -0.66
CA TRP A 271 19.45 19.36 -1.87
C TRP A 271 19.20 18.47 -3.09
N ASP A 272 18.28 18.93 -3.94
CA ASP A 272 18.01 18.34 -5.24
C ASP A 272 19.21 18.51 -6.20
N ARG A 273 19.37 17.53 -7.09
CA ARG A 273 20.38 17.52 -8.15
C ARG A 273 20.04 16.49 -9.22
N PRO A 274 20.54 16.65 -10.46
CA PRO A 274 20.35 15.66 -11.51
C PRO A 274 20.79 14.26 -11.05
N GLY A 275 19.91 13.26 -11.23
CA GLY A 275 20.20 11.87 -10.89
C GLY A 275 20.14 11.53 -9.41
N LEU A 276 19.63 12.41 -8.53
CA LEU A 276 19.56 12.15 -7.08
C LEU A 276 18.81 10.85 -6.75
N PHE A 277 17.60 10.68 -7.29
CA PHE A 277 16.79 9.48 -7.04
C PHE A 277 17.52 8.20 -7.47
N THR A 278 18.15 8.22 -8.66
CA THR A 278 18.95 7.10 -9.15
C THR A 278 20.16 6.81 -8.25
N THR A 279 20.80 7.86 -7.75
CA THR A 279 21.96 7.77 -6.85
C THR A 279 21.57 7.14 -5.51
N ILE A 280 20.48 7.61 -4.90
CA ILE A 280 19.95 7.04 -3.65
C ILE A 280 19.54 5.58 -3.88
N SER A 281 18.77 5.31 -4.93
CA SER A 281 18.31 3.95 -5.25
C SER A 281 19.47 2.99 -5.48
N GLY A 282 20.48 3.42 -6.23
CA GLY A 282 21.70 2.66 -6.48
C GLY A 282 22.50 2.39 -5.20
N ALA A 283 22.63 3.38 -4.32
CA ALA A 283 23.29 3.21 -3.02
C ALA A 283 22.54 2.23 -2.11
N LEU A 284 21.20 2.26 -2.09
CA LEU A 284 20.38 1.29 -1.35
C LEU A 284 20.57 -0.14 -1.90
N ALA A 285 20.50 -0.30 -3.22
CA ALA A 285 20.71 -1.59 -3.87
C ALA A 285 22.12 -2.15 -3.60
N ALA A 286 23.15 -1.31 -3.75
CA ALA A 286 24.55 -1.67 -3.47
C ALA A 286 24.80 -2.00 -1.98
N ALA A 287 24.02 -1.43 -1.07
CA ALA A 287 24.04 -1.78 0.35
C ALA A 287 23.31 -3.10 0.67
N GLY A 288 22.77 -3.80 -0.34
CA GLY A 288 22.07 -5.07 -0.16
C GLY A 288 20.61 -4.91 0.27
N LEU A 289 19.99 -3.76 -0.04
CA LEU A 289 18.59 -3.48 0.27
C LEU A 289 17.72 -3.58 -0.99
N ASN A 290 16.55 -4.21 -0.84
CA ASN A 290 15.50 -4.19 -1.84
C ASN A 290 14.52 -3.05 -1.52
N ILE A 291 14.13 -2.29 -2.54
CA ILE A 291 13.19 -1.17 -2.40
C ILE A 291 11.77 -1.69 -2.67
N LEU A 292 10.91 -1.61 -1.66
CA LEU A 292 9.50 -2.00 -1.76
C LEU A 292 8.63 -0.86 -2.29
N SER A 293 8.94 0.36 -1.87
CA SER A 293 8.23 1.57 -2.28
C SER A 293 9.11 2.80 -2.04
N ALA A 294 8.84 3.86 -2.78
CA ALA A 294 9.44 5.16 -2.58
C ALA A 294 8.36 6.24 -2.63
N ARG A 295 8.41 7.18 -1.69
CA ARG A 295 7.69 8.44 -1.76
C ARG A 295 8.70 9.57 -1.85
N VAL A 296 8.57 10.38 -2.89
CA VAL A 296 9.57 11.38 -3.28
C VAL A 296 8.89 12.74 -3.24
N PHE A 297 9.45 13.68 -2.49
CA PHE A 297 8.89 15.02 -2.35
C PHE A 297 9.97 16.07 -2.54
N SER A 298 9.79 16.93 -3.54
CA SER A 298 10.58 18.14 -3.73
C SER A 298 9.84 19.32 -3.13
N ARG A 299 10.50 20.04 -2.23
CA ARG A 299 10.03 21.33 -1.74
C ARG A 299 10.32 22.42 -2.75
N GLY A 300 9.55 23.51 -2.70
CA GLY A 300 9.72 24.67 -3.58
C GLY A 300 11.09 25.36 -3.46
N ASP A 301 11.80 25.16 -2.36
CA ASP A 301 13.15 25.70 -2.12
C ASP A 301 14.27 24.81 -2.67
N GLY A 302 13.96 23.62 -3.22
CA GLY A 302 14.94 22.66 -3.73
C GLY A 302 15.42 21.63 -2.69
N ILE A 303 14.87 21.64 -1.48
CA ILE A 303 15.09 20.57 -0.50
C ILE A 303 14.24 19.36 -0.85
N ILE A 304 14.85 18.18 -0.85
CA ILE A 304 14.21 16.90 -1.10
C ILE A 304 13.91 16.19 0.21
N LEU A 305 12.74 15.57 0.30
CA LEU A 305 12.25 14.74 1.42
C LEU A 305 11.82 13.39 0.88
N ASP A 306 12.79 12.51 0.67
CA ASP A 306 12.55 11.20 0.11
C ASP A 306 12.42 10.15 1.21
N THR A 307 11.42 9.30 1.09
CA THR A 307 11.19 8.17 1.97
C THR A 307 11.21 6.88 1.15
N PHE A 308 12.13 5.98 1.46
CA PHE A 308 12.18 4.65 0.86
C PHE A 308 11.76 3.61 1.90
N LEU A 309 10.87 2.70 1.51
CA LEU A 309 10.52 1.53 2.29
C LEU A 309 11.38 0.37 1.77
N VAL A 310 12.23 -0.17 2.63
CA VAL A 310 13.27 -1.13 2.24
C VAL A 310 13.28 -2.35 3.14
N VAL A 311 13.74 -3.45 2.57
CA VAL A 311 14.03 -4.71 3.27
C VAL A 311 15.42 -5.21 2.88
N ASN A 312 16.00 -6.07 3.70
CA ASN A 312 17.21 -6.80 3.33
C ASN A 312 16.91 -7.68 2.10
N ALA A 313 17.69 -7.51 1.04
CA ALA A 313 17.43 -8.16 -0.26
C ALA A 313 17.55 -9.69 -0.23
N ARG A 314 18.29 -10.26 0.73
CA ARG A 314 18.49 -11.71 0.85
C ARG A 314 17.45 -12.39 1.73
N THR A 315 17.07 -11.74 2.82
CA THR A 315 16.22 -12.34 3.86
C THR A 315 14.77 -11.85 3.79
N GLY A 316 14.49 -10.74 3.09
CA GLY A 316 13.20 -10.07 3.13
C GLY A 316 12.88 -9.39 4.47
N GLY A 317 13.78 -9.48 5.46
CA GLY A 317 13.61 -8.89 6.78
C GLY A 317 14.01 -7.42 6.85
N LEU A 318 13.93 -6.84 8.05
CA LEU A 318 14.30 -5.44 8.30
C LEU A 318 15.77 -5.15 7.99
N ALA A 319 16.07 -3.93 7.55
CA ALA A 319 17.43 -3.46 7.33
C ALA A 319 18.20 -3.41 8.67
N LYS A 320 19.37 -4.07 8.75
CA LYS A 320 20.20 -4.09 9.96
C LYS A 320 21.30 -3.05 9.87
N ARG A 321 22.12 -2.96 10.91
CA ARG A 321 23.20 -1.98 11.02
C ARG A 321 24.21 -2.06 9.86
N PRO A 322 24.68 -3.24 9.41
CA PRO A 322 25.66 -3.33 8.32
C PRO A 322 25.18 -2.69 7.01
N GLU A 323 23.93 -2.93 6.63
CA GLU A 323 23.33 -2.35 5.42
C GLU A 323 23.18 -0.84 5.56
N ARG A 324 22.74 -0.36 6.73
CA ARG A 324 22.58 1.08 7.01
C ARG A 324 23.91 1.83 6.97
N ASP A 325 24.95 1.25 7.57
CA ASP A 325 26.29 1.84 7.61
C ASP A 325 26.91 1.86 6.20
N THR A 326 26.71 0.79 5.42
CA THR A 326 27.13 0.70 4.02
C THR A 326 26.42 1.75 3.16
N PHE A 327 25.09 1.86 3.28
CA PHE A 327 24.32 2.88 2.58
C PHE A 327 24.82 4.29 2.92
N LYS A 328 25.00 4.59 4.20
CA LYS A 328 25.49 5.90 4.65
C LYS A 328 26.85 6.22 4.03
N LYS A 329 27.78 5.25 4.01
CA LYS A 329 29.08 5.45 3.37
C LYS A 329 28.95 5.75 1.87
N LEU A 330 28.18 4.94 1.15
CA LEU A 330 28.02 5.05 -0.30
C LEU A 330 27.33 6.37 -0.69
N ILE A 331 26.27 6.75 0.00
CA ILE A 331 25.52 7.96 -0.32
C ILE A 331 26.32 9.21 0.01
N THR A 332 27.08 9.22 1.12
CA THR A 332 27.97 10.35 1.43
C THR A 332 29.08 10.48 0.40
N GLN A 333 29.67 9.36 -0.08
CA GLN A 333 30.68 9.38 -1.15
C GLN A 333 30.12 9.85 -2.49
N ALA A 334 28.87 9.49 -2.82
CA ALA A 334 28.25 9.87 -4.08
C ALA A 334 27.75 11.33 -4.08
N LEU A 335 27.36 11.85 -2.91
CA LEU A 335 26.73 13.16 -2.78
C LEU A 335 27.68 14.27 -2.31
N LEU A 336 28.84 13.94 -1.76
CA LEU A 336 29.85 14.92 -1.39
C LEU A 336 31.00 14.93 -2.40
N PRO A 337 31.57 16.11 -2.71
CA PRO A 337 32.69 16.27 -3.63
C PRO A 337 34.01 15.72 -3.08
#